data_AF-A0A820G1X0-F1
#
_entry.id   AF-A0A820G1X0-F1
#
_cell.length_a   1.000
_cell.length_b   1.000
_cell.length_c   1.000
_cell.angle_alpha   90.00
_cell.angle_beta   90.00
_cell.angle_gamma   90.00
#
_symmetry.space_group_name_H-M   'P 1'
#
loop_
_entity.id
_entity.type
_entity.pdbx_description
1 polymer ?
#
loop_
_entity_poly.entity_id
_entity_poly.type
_entity_poly.pdbx_seq_one_letter_code
_entity_poly.pdbx_strand_id
1 'polypeptide(L)'
;IYPGAPFFLYCNPNLLKAQLVPVLHYAESTHWKFSFAPHDLGVYPQANGQAYGGVEHSEAYQMSVEECGIMIPLTVAIYNRAHYAKADWIVWTACLAEKKEVFQAFVNPLYDFLNVSESRVPFTDLYDTKTGEQVAFKARSVVGGVYLPLLITCSSTDGHT
;
A
#
# COMPACT_ATOMS: atom_id res chain seq x y z
N ILE A 1 -6.06 -3.39 18.67
CA ILE A 1 -4.77 -2.95 18.07
C ILE A 1 -4.74 -1.44 17.82
N TYR A 2 -5.81 -0.87 17.25
CA TYR A 2 -5.86 0.53 16.80
C TYR A 2 -5.44 1.61 17.82
N PRO A 3 -5.95 1.67 19.07
CA PRO A 3 -5.64 2.78 19.98
C PRO A 3 -4.15 2.87 20.35
N GLY A 4 -3.45 1.74 20.36
CA GLY A 4 -2.02 1.66 20.65
C GLY A 4 -1.12 1.76 19.42
N ALA A 5 -1.67 1.63 18.21
CA ALA A 5 -0.88 1.54 16.99
C ALA A 5 0.03 2.76 16.75
N PRO A 6 -0.40 4.03 16.98
CA PRO A 6 0.49 5.18 16.85
C PRO A 6 1.70 5.13 17.79
N PHE A 7 1.50 4.67 19.03
CA PHE A 7 2.59 4.51 20.01
C PHE A 7 3.60 3.46 19.55
N PHE A 8 3.14 2.27 19.14
CA PHE A 8 4.04 1.22 18.66
C PHE A 8 4.73 1.62 17.36
N LEU A 9 4.05 2.30 16.44
CA LEU A 9 4.65 2.81 15.22
C LEU A 9 5.77 3.82 15.53
N TYR A 10 5.55 4.72 16.49
CA TYR A 10 6.54 5.70 16.90
C TYR A 10 7.73 5.06 17.61
N CYS A 11 7.49 4.24 18.63
CA CYS A 11 8.53 3.69 19.49
C CYS A 11 9.31 2.54 18.83
N ASN A 12 8.61 1.57 18.23
CA ASN A 12 9.24 0.43 17.57
C ASN A 12 8.27 -0.28 16.59
N PRO A 13 8.40 -0.06 15.27
CA PRO A 13 7.48 -0.62 14.29
C PRO A 13 7.49 -2.15 14.23
N ASN A 14 8.55 -2.81 14.72
CA ASN A 14 8.58 -4.27 14.81
C ASN A 14 7.56 -4.80 15.83
N LEU A 15 7.24 -4.03 16.87
CA LEU A 15 6.18 -4.39 17.82
C LEU A 15 4.80 -4.31 17.18
N LEU A 16 4.56 -3.27 16.37
CA LEU A 16 3.30 -3.16 15.61
C LEU A 16 3.19 -4.30 14.58
N LYS A 17 4.29 -4.62 13.87
CA LYS A 17 4.35 -5.79 12.99
C LYS A 17 4.05 -7.09 13.73
N ALA A 18 4.62 -7.29 14.92
CA ALA A 18 4.37 -8.46 15.74
C ALA A 18 2.89 -8.58 16.19
N GLN A 19 2.17 -7.45 16.32
CA GLN A 19 0.74 -7.46 16.62
C GLN A 19 -0.12 -7.79 15.40
N LEU A 20 0.25 -7.31 14.20
CA LEU A 20 -0.55 -7.51 12.99
C LEU A 20 -0.35 -8.88 12.33
N VAL A 21 0.88 -9.42 12.34
CA VAL A 21 1.20 -10.68 11.64
C VAL A 21 0.30 -11.84 12.07
N PRO A 22 0.05 -12.08 13.38
CA PRO A 22 -0.88 -13.14 13.80
C PRO A 22 -2.31 -12.94 13.29
N VAL A 23 -2.79 -11.70 13.23
CA VAL A 23 -4.12 -11.34 12.70
C VAL A 23 -4.21 -11.65 11.21
N LEU A 24 -3.16 -11.31 10.45
CA LEU A 24 -3.09 -11.61 9.02
C LEU A 24 -3.03 -13.12 8.74
N HIS A 25 -2.23 -13.87 9.50
CA HIS A 25 -2.18 -15.33 9.36
C HIS A 25 -3.52 -16.00 9.68
N TYR A 26 -4.23 -15.50 10.68
CA TYR A 26 -5.56 -16.00 11.00
C TYR A 26 -6.57 -15.66 9.90
N ALA A 27 -6.51 -14.45 9.33
CA ALA A 27 -7.36 -14.05 8.20
C ALA A 27 -7.08 -14.86 6.91
N GLU A 28 -5.84 -15.31 6.71
CA GLU A 28 -5.46 -16.20 5.59
C GLU A 28 -5.88 -17.66 5.83
N SER A 29 -6.05 -18.06 7.09
CA SER A 29 -6.38 -19.43 7.45
C SER A 29 -7.79 -19.83 7.04
N THR A 30 -8.01 -21.13 6.86
CA THR A 30 -9.35 -21.69 6.60
C THR A 30 -10.30 -21.58 7.79
N HIS A 31 -9.81 -21.21 8.97
CA HIS A 31 -10.65 -20.99 10.15
C HIS A 31 -11.46 -19.71 10.01
N TRP A 32 -10.86 -18.66 9.45
CA TRP A 32 -11.57 -17.43 9.17
C TRP A 32 -12.32 -17.52 7.84
N LYS A 33 -13.65 -17.56 7.91
CA LYS A 33 -14.51 -17.83 6.76
C LYS A 33 -15.03 -16.59 6.03
N PHE A 34 -14.72 -15.40 6.53
CA PHE A 34 -15.29 -14.15 6.03
C PHE A 34 -14.30 -13.38 5.14
N SER A 35 -14.82 -12.60 4.19
CA SER A 35 -14.02 -11.85 3.21
C SER A 35 -13.49 -10.50 3.72
N PHE A 36 -13.46 -10.28 5.03
CA PHE A 36 -13.03 -9.04 5.68
C PHE A 36 -12.10 -9.33 6.87
N ALA A 37 -11.45 -8.30 7.43
CA ALA A 37 -10.50 -8.46 8.52
C ALA A 37 -11.17 -8.94 9.83
N PRO A 38 -10.57 -9.89 10.58
CA PRO A 38 -11.05 -10.30 11.89
C PRO A 38 -10.79 -9.22 12.94
N HIS A 39 -11.69 -9.11 13.90
CA HIS A 39 -11.62 -8.13 15.00
C HIS A 39 -10.57 -8.49 16.04
N ASP A 40 -10.46 -9.78 16.37
CA ASP A 40 -9.52 -10.32 17.34
C ASP A 40 -9.22 -11.80 17.06
N LEU A 41 -8.29 -12.36 17.84
CA LEU A 41 -7.88 -13.76 17.77
C LEU A 41 -8.45 -14.61 18.91
N GLY A 42 -9.31 -14.02 19.75
CA GLY A 42 -9.79 -14.60 20.99
C GLY A 42 -9.22 -13.94 22.23
N VAL A 43 -9.20 -14.69 23.32
CA VAL A 43 -8.85 -14.19 24.65
C VAL A 43 -7.52 -14.79 25.10
N TYR A 44 -6.55 -13.92 25.40
CA TYR A 44 -5.26 -14.34 25.95
C TYR A 44 -5.41 -15.29 27.14
N PRO A 45 -4.61 -16.38 27.22
CA PRO A 45 -3.48 -16.72 26.35
C PRO A 45 -3.85 -17.52 25.10
N GLN A 46 -5.14 -17.75 24.85
CA GLN A 46 -5.61 -18.56 23.73
C GLN A 46 -5.86 -17.68 22.49
N ALA A 47 -5.43 -18.19 21.34
CA ALA A 47 -5.65 -17.57 20.04
C ALA A 47 -6.40 -18.55 19.12
N ASN A 48 -7.58 -19.01 19.59
CA ASN A 48 -8.32 -20.11 18.99
C ASN A 48 -9.55 -19.68 18.18
N GLY A 49 -9.73 -18.37 17.96
CA GLY A 49 -10.83 -17.84 17.16
C GLY A 49 -11.39 -16.55 17.75
N GLN A 50 -12.08 -15.77 16.92
CA GLN A 50 -12.61 -14.47 17.32
C GLN A 50 -13.61 -14.61 18.48
N ALA A 51 -13.46 -13.78 19.52
CA ALA A 51 -14.38 -13.74 20.65
C ALA A 51 -15.51 -12.69 20.50
N TYR A 52 -15.26 -11.60 19.77
CA TYR A 52 -16.22 -10.52 19.55
C TYR A 52 -17.23 -10.83 18.42
N GLY A 53 -18.30 -10.03 18.33
CA GLY A 53 -19.13 -9.96 17.13
C GLY A 53 -19.97 -11.20 16.80
N GLY A 54 -20.37 -11.98 17.81
CA GLY A 54 -21.06 -13.25 17.56
C GLY A 54 -20.14 -14.38 17.11
N VAL A 55 -18.84 -14.25 17.44
CA VAL A 55 -17.79 -15.24 17.17
C VAL A 55 -17.64 -15.40 15.65
N GLU A 56 -17.46 -16.63 15.16
CA GLU A 56 -17.35 -16.96 13.75
C GLU A 56 -18.67 -17.50 13.18
N HIS A 57 -19.81 -17.32 13.86
CA HIS A 57 -21.07 -17.93 13.45
C HIS A 57 -21.87 -17.06 12.47
N SER A 58 -21.82 -15.73 12.63
CA SER A 58 -22.63 -14.78 11.87
C SER A 58 -21.87 -13.50 11.54
N GLU A 59 -22.24 -12.88 10.40
CA GLU A 59 -21.72 -11.58 9.97
C GLU A 59 -22.41 -10.39 10.67
N ALA A 60 -23.59 -10.61 11.28
CA ALA A 60 -24.49 -9.51 11.69
C ALA A 60 -23.92 -8.56 12.76
N TYR A 61 -22.92 -8.98 13.53
CA TYR A 61 -22.29 -8.18 14.59
C TYR A 61 -20.80 -7.96 14.35
N GLN A 62 -20.34 -8.19 13.12
CA GLN A 62 -18.97 -7.96 12.71
C GLN A 62 -18.76 -6.50 12.39
N MET A 63 -17.61 -5.95 12.79
CA MET A 63 -17.20 -4.57 12.51
C MET A 63 -16.32 -4.52 11.26
N SER A 64 -16.83 -5.08 10.16
CA SER A 64 -16.04 -5.36 8.96
C SER A 64 -15.44 -4.09 8.33
N VAL A 65 -16.18 -2.98 8.35
CA VAL A 65 -15.73 -1.69 7.81
C VAL A 65 -14.62 -1.10 8.68
N GLU A 66 -14.80 -1.15 10.00
CA GLU A 66 -13.85 -0.63 10.97
C GLU A 66 -12.55 -1.43 10.95
N GLU A 67 -12.63 -2.76 10.99
CA GLU A 67 -11.45 -3.63 11.01
C GLU A 67 -10.66 -3.56 9.71
N CYS A 68 -11.32 -3.63 8.54
CA CYS A 68 -10.64 -3.42 7.26
C CYS A 68 -10.06 -2.00 7.15
N GLY A 69 -10.80 -1.00 7.61
CA GLY A 69 -10.39 0.40 7.63
C GLY A 69 -9.16 0.66 8.51
N ILE A 70 -8.93 -0.18 9.51
CA ILE A 70 -7.74 -0.15 10.37
C ILE A 70 -6.58 -0.95 9.76
N MET A 71 -6.84 -2.16 9.26
CA MET A 71 -5.79 -3.07 8.82
C MET A 71 -5.01 -2.55 7.61
N ILE A 72 -5.69 -1.93 6.65
CA ILE A 72 -5.06 -1.37 5.44
C ILE A 72 -4.04 -0.27 5.79
N PRO A 73 -4.40 0.82 6.48
CA PRO A 73 -3.45 1.88 6.79
C PRO A 73 -2.34 1.44 7.74
N LEU A 74 -2.60 0.53 8.68
CA LEU A 74 -1.53 0.01 9.56
C LEU A 74 -0.54 -0.86 8.80
N THR A 75 -1.00 -1.68 7.86
CA THR A 75 -0.14 -2.45 6.96
C THR A 75 0.72 -1.51 6.13
N VAL A 76 0.10 -0.50 5.49
CA VAL A 76 0.83 0.54 4.76
C VAL A 76 1.85 1.25 5.64
N ALA A 77 1.50 1.63 6.88
CA ALA A 77 2.42 2.34 7.77
C ALA A 77 3.67 1.54 8.15
N ILE A 78 3.56 0.21 8.26
CA ILE A 78 4.72 -0.67 8.48
C ILE A 78 5.57 -0.76 7.21
N TYR A 79 4.94 -0.90 6.04
CA TYR A 79 5.64 -1.08 4.76
C TYR A 79 6.21 0.23 4.18
N ASN A 80 5.61 1.39 4.44
CA ASN A 80 6.03 2.71 3.96
C ASN A 80 7.35 3.21 4.58
N ARG A 81 7.99 2.39 5.43
CA ARG A 81 9.38 2.61 5.88
C ARG A 81 10.41 1.98 4.95
N ALA A 82 9.98 1.15 4.00
CA ALA A 82 10.85 0.71 2.92
C ALA A 82 11.03 1.88 1.94
N HIS A 83 12.27 2.20 1.59
CA HIS A 83 12.58 3.28 0.64
C HIS A 83 12.35 2.82 -0.80
N TYR A 84 11.28 2.09 -1.07
CA TYR A 84 11.03 1.53 -2.40
C TYR A 84 9.85 2.22 -3.06
N ALA A 85 10.01 2.52 -4.34
CA ALA A 85 8.92 3.03 -5.15
C ALA A 85 8.80 2.28 -6.46
N LYS A 86 7.56 2.21 -6.95
CA LYS A 86 7.25 1.73 -8.28
C LYS A 86 7.01 2.88 -9.24
N ALA A 87 7.85 2.97 -10.27
CA ALA A 87 7.84 4.08 -11.21
C ALA A 87 6.51 4.20 -11.98
N ASP A 88 5.94 3.07 -12.40
CA ASP A 88 4.65 2.99 -13.10
C ASP A 88 3.48 3.45 -12.21
N TRP A 89 3.49 3.07 -10.93
CA TRP A 89 2.47 3.47 -9.96
C TRP A 89 2.53 4.97 -9.66
N ILE A 90 3.74 5.53 -9.53
CA ILE A 90 3.92 6.98 -9.34
C ILE A 90 3.28 7.74 -10.49
N VAL A 91 3.56 7.36 -11.74
CA VAL A 91 2.99 8.06 -12.91
C VAL A 91 1.48 7.85 -13.00
N TRP A 92 0.98 6.65 -12.72
CA TRP A 92 -0.46 6.37 -12.69
C TRP A 92 -1.19 7.20 -11.64
N THR A 93 -0.65 7.33 -10.42
CA THR A 93 -1.22 8.19 -9.38
C THR A 93 -1.09 9.68 -9.73
N ALA A 94 0.03 10.10 -10.33
CA ALA A 94 0.21 11.47 -10.80
C ALA A 94 -0.88 11.87 -11.80
N CYS A 95 -1.26 10.96 -12.70
CA CYS A 95 -2.35 11.15 -13.66
C CYS A 95 -3.73 11.42 -13.04
N LEU A 96 -3.96 11.09 -11.77
CA LEU A 96 -5.20 11.42 -11.05
C LEU A 96 -5.20 12.86 -10.50
N ALA A 97 -4.06 13.56 -10.55
CA ALA A 97 -3.96 14.93 -10.09
C ALA A 97 -4.61 15.91 -11.08
N GLU A 98 -5.55 16.71 -10.59
CA GLU A 98 -6.21 17.76 -11.40
C GLU A 98 -5.27 18.92 -11.75
N LYS A 99 -4.30 19.21 -10.87
CA LYS A 99 -3.35 20.32 -11.01
C LYS A 99 -2.01 19.84 -11.54
N LYS A 100 -1.48 20.55 -12.54
CA LYS A 100 -0.19 20.24 -13.16
C LYS A 100 0.96 20.28 -12.15
N GLU A 101 0.91 21.18 -11.18
CA GLU A 101 1.94 21.33 -10.16
C GLU A 101 2.02 20.08 -9.27
N VAL A 102 0.85 19.49 -8.96
CA VAL A 102 0.77 18.24 -8.19
C VAL A 102 1.28 17.08 -9.03
N PHE A 103 0.91 16.99 -10.32
CA PHE A 103 1.47 16.00 -11.24
C PHE A 103 3.01 16.07 -11.30
N GLN A 104 3.56 17.29 -11.45
CA GLN A 104 5.00 17.52 -11.50
C GLN A 104 5.69 17.16 -10.18
N ALA A 105 5.05 17.40 -9.03
CA ALA A 105 5.61 17.00 -7.73
C ALA A 105 5.81 15.49 -7.60
N PHE A 106 4.97 14.68 -8.26
CA PHE A 106 5.14 13.22 -8.32
C PHE A 106 6.16 12.78 -9.37
N VAL A 107 6.17 13.41 -10.55
CA VAL A 107 6.98 12.97 -11.70
C VAL A 107 8.42 13.49 -11.65
N ASN A 108 8.67 14.68 -11.12
CA ASN A 108 10.01 15.27 -11.09
C ASN A 108 11.04 14.40 -10.33
N PRO A 109 10.74 13.83 -9.13
CA PRO A 109 11.66 12.93 -8.46
C PRO A 109 11.99 11.67 -9.26
N LEU A 110 11.02 11.16 -10.05
CA LEU A 110 11.25 10.03 -10.95
C LEU A 110 12.12 10.44 -12.14
N TYR A 111 11.90 11.62 -12.70
CA TYR A 111 12.75 12.19 -13.76
C TYR A 111 14.19 12.35 -13.28
N ASP A 112 14.38 12.92 -12.08
CA ASP A 112 15.71 13.09 -11.47
C ASP A 112 16.39 11.73 -11.29
N PHE A 113 15.68 10.74 -10.72
CA PHE A 113 16.15 9.37 -10.59
C PHE A 113 16.66 8.80 -11.92
N LEU A 114 15.92 8.95 -13.02
CA LEU A 114 16.32 8.41 -14.32
C LEU A 114 17.55 9.09 -14.91
N ASN A 115 17.76 10.36 -14.60
CA ASN A 115 18.90 11.13 -15.10
C ASN A 115 20.17 10.89 -14.27
N VAL A 116 20.03 10.72 -12.95
CA VAL A 116 21.17 10.66 -12.02
C VAL A 116 21.55 9.24 -11.61
N SER A 117 20.67 8.25 -11.78
CA SER A 117 20.93 6.88 -11.31
C SER A 117 22.18 6.28 -11.96
N GLU A 118 23.02 5.69 -11.12
CA GLU A 118 24.18 4.92 -11.57
C GLU A 118 23.79 3.54 -12.13
N SER A 119 22.54 3.12 -11.93
CA SER A 119 22.04 1.84 -12.41
C SER A 119 22.04 1.80 -13.94
N ARG A 120 22.71 0.80 -14.52
CA ARG A 120 22.85 0.61 -15.98
C ARG A 120 21.84 -0.38 -16.56
N VAL A 121 20.72 -0.59 -15.87
CA VAL A 121 19.64 -1.44 -16.35
C VAL A 121 18.60 -0.63 -17.13
N PRO A 122 17.95 -1.21 -18.17
CA PRO A 122 16.78 -0.61 -18.78
C PRO A 122 15.70 -0.33 -17.73
N PHE A 123 15.01 0.82 -17.87
CA PHE A 123 14.02 1.38 -16.93
C PHE A 123 13.43 0.34 -15.96
N THR A 124 13.80 0.45 -14.68
CA THR A 124 13.29 -0.43 -13.63
C THR A 124 12.00 0.12 -13.06
N ASP A 125 11.06 -0.78 -12.82
CA ASP A 125 9.79 -0.46 -12.16
C ASP A 125 9.84 -0.61 -10.65
N LEU A 126 10.94 -1.06 -10.03
CA LEU A 126 11.09 -1.06 -8.56
C LEU A 126 12.51 -0.65 -8.16
N TYR A 127 12.61 0.54 -7.58
CA TYR A 127 13.89 1.16 -7.22
C TYR A 127 13.86 1.72 -5.80
N ASP A 128 15.06 1.90 -5.24
CA ASP A 128 15.24 2.56 -3.95
C ASP A 128 15.23 4.09 -4.13
N THR A 129 14.36 4.78 -3.42
CA THR A 129 14.14 6.23 -3.51
C THR A 129 15.24 7.05 -2.84
N LYS A 130 16.10 6.45 -2.01
CA LYS A 130 17.26 7.11 -1.41
C LYS A 130 18.52 6.93 -2.24
N THR A 131 18.81 5.71 -2.68
CA THR A 131 20.06 5.42 -3.41
C THR A 131 19.89 5.52 -4.92
N GLY A 132 18.65 5.47 -5.43
CA GLY A 132 18.40 5.38 -6.86
C GLY A 132 18.87 4.05 -7.46
N GLU A 133 19.09 3.03 -6.64
CA GLU A 133 19.50 1.71 -7.12
C GLU A 133 18.29 0.86 -7.51
N GLN A 134 18.52 -0.04 -8.46
CA GLN A 134 17.53 -1.05 -8.80
C GLN A 134 17.40 -2.05 -7.64
N VAL A 135 16.17 -2.30 -7.20
CA VAL A 135 15.89 -3.34 -6.19
C VAL A 135 15.52 -4.65 -6.86
N ALA A 136 14.54 -4.63 -7.77
CA ALA A 136 14.13 -5.78 -8.55
C ALA A 136 13.33 -5.32 -9.78
N PHE A 137 12.95 -6.27 -10.64
CA PHE A 137 12.12 -6.04 -11.84
C PHE A 137 12.72 -5.07 -12.88
N LYS A 138 12.81 -5.52 -14.13
CA LYS A 138 13.38 -4.75 -15.24
C LYS A 138 12.66 -5.10 -16.53
N ALA A 139 12.47 -4.09 -17.39
CA ALA A 139 11.89 -4.27 -18.73
C ALA A 139 10.57 -5.07 -18.75
N ARG A 140 9.72 -4.87 -17.73
CA ARG A 140 8.39 -5.51 -17.68
C ARG A 140 7.37 -4.68 -18.44
N SER A 141 6.35 -5.33 -19.00
CA SER A 141 5.25 -4.64 -19.69
C SER A 141 4.55 -3.58 -18.83
N VAL A 142 4.52 -3.75 -17.51
CA VAL A 142 3.96 -2.78 -16.55
C VAL A 142 4.66 -1.41 -16.58
N VAL A 143 5.93 -1.35 -17.02
CA VAL A 143 6.64 -0.08 -17.27
C VAL A 143 5.87 0.79 -18.26
N GLY A 144 5.07 0.19 -19.16
CA GLY A 144 4.20 0.93 -20.08
C GLY A 144 3.26 1.92 -19.40
N GLY A 145 2.96 1.75 -18.10
CA GLY A 145 2.18 2.71 -17.31
C GLY A 145 2.75 4.13 -17.30
N VAL A 146 4.06 4.31 -17.55
CA VAL A 146 4.67 5.65 -17.65
C VAL A 146 4.16 6.45 -18.84
N TYR A 147 3.58 5.81 -19.85
CA TYR A 147 3.01 6.46 -21.03
C TYR A 147 1.54 6.87 -20.84
N LEU A 148 0.92 6.54 -19.71
CA LEU A 148 -0.46 6.90 -19.41
C LEU A 148 -0.78 8.40 -19.58
N PRO A 149 0.10 9.36 -19.23
CA PRO A 149 -0.17 10.78 -19.46
C PRO A 149 -0.50 11.11 -20.92
N LEU A 150 0.10 10.41 -21.89
CA LEU A 150 -0.15 10.62 -23.31
C LEU A 150 -1.59 10.28 -23.72
N LEU A 151 -2.24 9.38 -22.98
CA LEU A 151 -3.63 8.98 -23.23
C LEU A 151 -4.62 9.99 -22.63
N ILE A 152 -4.30 10.57 -21.47
CA ILE A 152 -5.17 11.50 -20.75
C ILE A 152 -5.19 12.89 -21.40
N THR A 153 -4.07 13.34 -21.95
CA THR A 153 -4.01 14.65 -22.63
C THR A 153 -4.79 14.69 -23.94
N CYS A 154 -5.18 13.53 -24.49
CA CYS A 154 -5.94 13.44 -25.74
C CYS A 154 -7.44 13.74 -25.56
N SER A 155 -7.97 13.72 -24.32
CA SER A 155 -9.39 13.96 -24.06
C SER A 155 -9.74 15.41 -23.67
N SER A 156 -8.78 16.34 -23.72
CA SER A 156 -8.98 17.73 -23.27
C SER A 156 -9.13 18.76 -24.40
N THR A 157 -9.29 18.33 -25.66
CA THR A 157 -9.80 19.20 -26.73
C THR A 157 -11.29 18.96 -26.88
N ASP A 158 -12.10 19.82 -26.25
CA ASP A 158 -13.32 20.43 -26.82
C ASP A 158 -14.15 21.08 -25.70
N GLY A 159 -13.96 22.39 -25.52
CA GLY A 159 -14.65 23.17 -24.50
C GLY A 159 -14.48 24.68 -24.67
N HIS A 160 -14.48 25.17 -25.91
CA HIS A 160 -14.59 26.59 -26.21
C HIS A 160 -15.65 26.83 -27.28
N THR A 161 -16.88 27.14 -26.84
CA THR A 161 -17.72 28.23 -27.36
C THR A 161 -18.55 28.78 -26.20
#